data_AF-A0A5M3W565-F1
#
_entry.id   AF-A0A5M3W565-F1
#
_cell.length_a   1.000
_cell.length_b   1.000
_cell.length_c   1.000
_cell.angle_alpha   90.00
_cell.angle_beta   90.00
_cell.angle_gamma   90.00
#
_symmetry.space_group_name_H-M   'P 1'
#
loop_
_entity.id
_entity.type
_entity.pdbx_description
1 polymer ?
#
loop_
_entity_poly.entity_id
_entity_poly.type
_entity_poly.pdbx_seq_one_letter_code
_entity_poly.pdbx_strand_id
1 'polypeptide(L)'
;MGTPLTFVWSWPGVDAAAINPTTVTISRDPCGRWYVSFAVDVEEPTPLPATGAVAGVDMGIKDFAVTSDGVKIANPGHLARRARNQRRMARKVKGSSNRNKARAKVARAHRKVRASRADFLHRTSTRLVRGHDVIVLEDLAVKNMVRNRALAKAISDCGWGTFRRVVEYKAARAGRHLIVIDRWYPSSKTCSACGHLLPTLNLGTRVWACPGCGALHDRDVNAAKNILAAGLAVSACGADVRPQGSSLRQSATKQELPWRREESPSFRAESSQSIPFRWMTPRYHSALSLSTRRWVP
;
A
#
# COMPACT_ATOMS: atom_id res chain seq x y z
N MET A 1 -24.39 15.03 37.42
CA MET A 1 -23.34 15.10 36.36
C MET A 1 -22.77 13.70 36.19
N GLY A 2 -22.68 13.19 34.95
CA GLY A 2 -22.19 11.82 34.70
C GLY A 2 -20.70 11.67 34.98
N THR A 3 -20.28 10.47 35.38
CA THR A 3 -18.87 10.13 35.62
C THR A 3 -18.03 10.36 34.36
N PRO A 4 -16.88 11.06 34.43
CA PRO A 4 -16.02 11.28 33.27
C PRO A 4 -15.53 9.95 32.66
N LEU A 5 -15.60 9.84 31.33
CA LEU A 5 -15.13 8.65 30.62
C LEU A 5 -13.60 8.60 30.62
N THR A 6 -13.03 7.50 31.12
CA THR A 6 -11.59 7.26 31.02
C THR A 6 -11.22 6.83 29.59
N PHE A 7 -10.27 7.53 28.98
CA PHE A 7 -9.82 7.24 27.61
C PHE A 7 -8.30 7.15 27.50
N VAL A 8 -7.82 6.52 26.42
CA VAL A 8 -6.43 6.61 26.00
C VAL A 8 -6.36 7.54 24.81
N TRP A 9 -5.55 8.59 24.95
CA TRP A 9 -5.28 9.54 23.89
C TRP A 9 -4.07 9.12 23.07
N SER A 10 -4.18 9.22 21.75
CA SER A 10 -3.13 8.77 20.84
C SER A 10 -2.08 9.85 20.55
N TRP A 11 -2.33 11.10 20.97
CA TRP A 11 -1.53 12.28 20.59
C TRP A 11 -1.07 13.04 21.84
N PRO A 12 -0.04 12.56 22.55
CA PRO A 12 0.34 13.11 23.85
C PRO A 12 0.72 14.61 23.82
N GLY A 13 1.07 15.17 22.67
CA GLY A 13 1.38 16.59 22.49
C GLY A 13 0.21 17.45 22.01
N VAL A 14 -1.01 16.91 21.92
CA VAL A 14 -2.21 17.65 21.54
C VAL A 14 -3.16 17.64 22.73
N ASP A 15 -3.57 18.81 23.21
CA ASP A 15 -4.63 18.88 24.21
C ASP A 15 -5.97 18.49 23.57
N ALA A 16 -6.57 17.41 24.07
CA ALA A 16 -7.84 16.91 23.59
C ALA A 16 -9.03 17.85 23.93
N ALA A 17 -8.88 18.76 24.89
CA ALA A 17 -9.90 19.76 25.19
C ALA A 17 -9.83 20.98 24.24
N ALA A 18 -8.66 21.24 23.66
CA ALA A 18 -8.42 22.39 22.78
C ALA A 18 -8.71 22.11 21.30
N ILE A 19 -9.03 20.87 20.92
CA ILE A 19 -9.35 20.53 19.53
C ILE A 19 -10.71 21.12 19.12
N ASN A 20 -10.78 21.67 17.91
CA ASN A 20 -12.02 22.13 17.29
C ASN A 20 -12.40 21.23 16.10
N PRO A 21 -13.08 20.09 16.33
CA PRO A 21 -13.36 19.12 15.29
C PRO A 21 -14.50 19.56 14.37
N THR A 22 -14.30 19.39 13.06
CA THR A 22 -15.37 19.52 12.07
C THR A 22 -16.30 18.32 12.08
N THR A 23 -15.80 17.14 12.48
CA THR A 23 -16.61 15.93 12.59
C THR A 23 -16.09 15.03 13.72
N VAL A 24 -17.01 14.48 14.50
CA VAL A 24 -16.70 13.48 15.53
C VAL A 24 -17.37 12.16 15.16
N THR A 25 -16.57 11.11 14.99
CA THR A 25 -17.06 9.76 14.66
C THR A 25 -16.86 8.83 15.85
N ILE A 26 -17.95 8.30 16.40
CA ILE A 26 -17.91 7.28 17.45
C ILE A 26 -18.10 5.91 16.80
N SER A 27 -17.22 4.96 17.12
CA SER A 27 -17.32 3.59 16.57
C SER A 27 -16.94 2.55 17.62
N ARG A 28 -17.46 1.32 17.45
CA ARG A 28 -17.17 0.18 18.32
C ARG A 28 -16.65 -0.98 17.50
N ASP A 29 -15.52 -1.56 17.91
CA ASP A 29 -14.99 -2.76 17.24
C ASP A 29 -15.77 -4.03 17.67
N PRO A 30 -15.71 -5.13 16.89
CA PRO A 30 -16.31 -6.40 17.27
C PRO A 30 -15.73 -7.05 18.54
N CYS A 31 -14.65 -6.50 19.09
CA CYS A 31 -14.08 -6.91 20.38
C CYS A 31 -14.65 -6.08 21.55
N GLY A 32 -15.57 -5.16 21.28
CA GLY A 32 -16.26 -4.31 22.25
C GLY A 32 -15.53 -3.02 22.61
N ARG A 33 -14.43 -2.67 21.92
CA ARG A 33 -13.64 -1.45 22.18
C ARG A 33 -14.26 -0.25 21.46
N TRP A 34 -14.42 0.85 22.18
CA TRP A 34 -14.88 2.11 21.60
C TRP A 34 -13.70 2.96 21.10
N TYR A 35 -13.97 3.66 20.01
CA TYR A 35 -13.10 4.65 19.40
C TYR A 35 -13.90 5.91 19.15
N VAL A 36 -13.29 7.06 19.40
CA VAL A 36 -13.84 8.36 19.04
C VAL A 36 -12.80 9.05 18.17
N SER A 37 -13.15 9.34 16.92
CA SER A 37 -12.24 9.98 15.98
C SER A 37 -12.70 11.41 15.71
N PHE A 38 -11.78 12.35 15.82
CA PHE A 38 -11.97 13.76 15.52
C PHE A 38 -11.33 14.06 14.17
N ALA A 39 -12.13 14.51 13.22
CA ALA A 39 -11.63 15.18 12.03
C ALA A 39 -11.44 16.66 12.38
N VAL A 40 -10.24 17.16 12.17
CA VAL A 40 -9.89 18.57 12.38
C VAL A 40 -9.35 19.13 11.08
N ASP A 41 -9.67 20.39 10.81
CA ASP A 41 -9.00 21.16 9.78
C ASP A 41 -7.69 21.66 10.37
N VAL A 42 -6.59 21.37 9.69
CA VAL A 42 -5.26 21.83 10.06
C VAL A 42 -4.62 22.49 8.85
N GLU A 43 -3.78 23.48 9.10
CA GLU A 43 -2.94 24.05 8.05
C GLU A 43 -2.06 22.97 7.41
N GLU A 44 -1.73 23.18 6.14
CA GLU A 44 -0.83 22.27 5.44
C GLU A 44 0.53 22.25 6.16
N PRO A 45 1.07 21.05 6.45
CA PRO A 45 2.37 20.96 7.09
C PRO A 45 3.43 21.56 6.19
N THR A 46 4.36 22.31 6.79
CA THR A 46 5.55 22.79 6.09
C THR A 46 6.31 21.60 5.47
N PRO A 47 6.73 21.69 4.19
CA PRO A 47 7.57 20.68 3.57
C PRO A 47 8.81 20.37 4.41
N LEU A 48 9.27 19.12 4.35
CA LEU A 48 10.51 18.75 5.00
C LEU A 48 11.71 19.32 4.23
N PRO A 49 12.84 19.63 4.90
CA PRO A 49 14.08 19.98 4.22
C PRO A 49 14.48 18.91 3.19
N ALA A 50 15.07 19.33 2.08
CA ALA A 50 15.58 18.43 1.05
C ALA A 50 16.63 17.47 1.63
N THR A 51 16.56 16.20 1.25
CA THR A 51 17.57 15.19 1.65
C THR A 51 18.64 14.98 0.58
N GLY A 52 18.38 15.39 -0.66
CA GLY A 52 19.19 15.08 -1.84
C GLY A 52 19.10 13.62 -2.29
N ALA A 53 18.36 12.77 -1.58
CA ALA A 53 18.36 11.33 -1.82
C ALA A 53 17.14 10.89 -2.64
N VAL A 54 17.35 9.90 -3.50
CA VAL A 54 16.31 9.28 -4.32
C VAL A 54 16.33 7.76 -4.16
N ALA A 55 15.18 7.11 -4.24
CA ALA A 55 15.10 5.65 -4.10
C ALA A 55 14.08 5.03 -5.05
N GLY A 56 14.50 4.00 -5.78
CA GLY A 56 13.60 3.03 -6.39
C GLY A 56 13.30 1.92 -5.40
N VAL A 57 12.07 1.41 -5.38
CA VAL A 57 11.62 0.40 -4.42
C VAL A 57 10.94 -0.76 -5.14
N ASP A 58 11.59 -1.92 -5.08
CA ASP A 58 11.06 -3.21 -5.52
C ASP A 58 10.26 -3.85 -4.37
N MET A 59 9.02 -4.29 -4.61
CA MET A 59 8.15 -4.81 -3.55
C MET A 59 7.96 -6.32 -3.69
N GLY A 60 8.39 -7.07 -2.67
CA GLY A 60 8.47 -8.53 -2.71
C GLY A 60 7.75 -9.25 -1.57
N ILE A 61 7.53 -10.56 -1.75
CA ILE A 61 6.94 -11.42 -0.72
C ILE A 61 7.98 -11.80 0.34
N LYS A 62 9.20 -12.14 -0.11
CA LYS A 62 10.32 -12.55 0.74
C LYS A 62 10.79 -11.36 1.59
N ASP A 63 11.26 -10.32 0.91
CA ASP A 63 11.54 -9.01 1.47
C ASP A 63 10.38 -8.10 1.08
N PHE A 64 9.74 -7.45 2.05
CA PHE A 64 8.60 -6.59 1.83
C PHE A 64 8.91 -5.48 0.80
N ALA A 65 10.11 -4.92 0.89
CA ALA A 65 10.64 -3.93 -0.03
C ALA A 65 12.16 -4.01 -0.09
N VAL A 66 12.74 -3.79 -1.27
CA VAL A 66 14.18 -3.63 -1.50
C VAL A 66 14.41 -2.30 -2.20
N THR A 67 15.34 -1.50 -1.70
CA THR A 67 15.63 -0.17 -2.26
C THR A 67 16.86 -0.20 -3.17
N SER A 68 16.98 0.79 -4.06
CA SER A 68 18.05 0.88 -5.06
C SER A 68 19.47 1.02 -4.46
N ASP A 69 19.58 1.51 -3.23
CA ASP A 69 20.79 1.58 -2.40
C ASP A 69 21.09 0.26 -1.67
N GLY A 70 20.25 -0.76 -1.83
CA GLY A 70 20.49 -2.12 -1.34
C GLY A 70 19.86 -2.45 0.02
N VAL A 71 19.09 -1.54 0.62
CA VAL A 71 18.40 -1.84 1.89
C VAL A 71 17.25 -2.81 1.65
N LYS A 72 17.25 -3.92 2.40
CA LYS A 72 16.18 -4.93 2.37
C LYS A 72 15.32 -4.82 3.62
N ILE A 73 14.01 -4.66 3.42
CA ILE A 73 13.02 -4.52 4.48
C ILE A 73 12.29 -5.86 4.61
N ALA A 74 12.52 -6.59 5.70
CA ALA A 74 11.92 -7.89 5.92
C ALA A 74 10.38 -7.83 6.02
N ASN A 75 9.72 -8.88 5.52
CA ASN A 75 8.29 -9.05 5.70
C ASN A 75 7.97 -9.63 7.09
N PRO A 76 7.18 -8.94 7.93
CA PRO A 76 6.95 -9.36 9.31
C PRO A 76 5.97 -10.54 9.50
N GLY A 77 5.32 -11.04 8.44
CA GLY A 77 4.60 -12.32 8.44
C GLY A 77 3.50 -12.46 9.52
N HIS A 78 2.47 -11.61 9.49
CA HIS A 78 1.52 -11.46 10.59
C HIS A 78 0.40 -12.53 10.67
N LEU A 79 0.17 -13.37 9.66
CA LEU A 79 -1.07 -14.17 9.56
C LEU A 79 -1.13 -15.51 10.32
N ALA A 80 -0.03 -16.05 10.85
CA ALA A 80 0.01 -17.43 11.36
C ALA A 80 -1.00 -17.71 12.49
N ARG A 81 -1.05 -16.84 13.51
CA ARG A 81 -1.93 -17.00 14.69
C ARG A 81 -3.42 -16.87 14.36
N ARG A 82 -3.78 -16.03 13.37
CA ARG A 82 -5.16 -15.86 12.90
C ARG A 82 -5.72 -17.15 12.33
N ALA A 83 -4.96 -17.80 11.43
CA ALA A 83 -5.41 -19.01 10.73
C ALA A 83 -5.70 -20.16 11.70
N ARG A 84 -4.92 -20.29 12.78
CA ARG A 84 -5.15 -21.29 13.84
C ARG A 84 -6.46 -21.04 14.58
N ASN A 85 -6.74 -19.80 14.96
CA ASN A 85 -7.97 -19.46 15.68
C ASN A 85 -9.22 -19.64 14.81
N GLN A 86 -9.14 -19.33 13.51
CA GLN A 86 -10.23 -19.57 12.56
C GLN A 86 -10.57 -21.06 12.44
N ARG A 87 -9.56 -21.93 12.27
CA ARG A 87 -9.74 -23.39 12.22
C ARG A 87 -10.38 -23.94 13.50
N ARG A 88 -9.94 -23.46 14.67
CA ARG A 88 -10.52 -23.86 15.96
C ARG A 88 -11.98 -23.44 16.12
N MET A 89 -12.34 -22.24 15.66
CA MET A 89 -13.73 -21.76 15.71
C MET A 89 -14.64 -22.54 14.76
N ALA A 90 -14.16 -22.87 13.55
CA ALA A 90 -14.93 -23.60 12.55
C ALA A 90 -15.40 -24.98 13.04
N ARG A 91 -14.58 -25.65 13.87
CA ARG A 91 -14.89 -26.95 14.49
C ARG A 91 -15.88 -26.89 15.66
N LYS A 92 -16.42 -25.71 16.03
CA LYS A 92 -17.37 -25.56 17.15
C LYS A 92 -18.81 -25.47 16.65
N VAL A 93 -19.73 -26.09 17.40
CA VAL A 93 -21.17 -26.08 17.11
C VAL A 93 -21.70 -24.66 16.98
N LYS A 94 -22.45 -24.39 15.91
CA LYS A 94 -23.07 -23.07 15.64
C LYS A 94 -24.01 -22.69 16.80
N GLY A 95 -24.01 -21.42 17.21
CA GLY A 95 -24.84 -20.94 18.34
C GLY A 95 -24.29 -21.24 19.75
N SER A 96 -23.43 -22.25 19.92
CA SER A 96 -22.92 -22.63 21.25
C SER A 96 -22.10 -21.52 21.94
N SER A 97 -22.15 -21.48 23.28
CA SER A 97 -21.32 -20.59 24.12
C SER A 97 -19.82 -20.75 23.81
N ASN A 98 -19.37 -21.98 23.56
CA ASN A 98 -17.99 -22.27 23.18
C ASN A 98 -17.59 -21.66 21.82
N ARG A 99 -18.50 -21.65 20.83
CA ARG A 99 -18.25 -20.97 19.56
C ARG A 99 -18.24 -19.46 19.74
N ASN A 100 -19.08 -18.89 20.60
CA ASN A 100 -19.07 -17.45 20.91
C ASN A 100 -17.73 -17.02 21.53
N LYS A 101 -17.20 -17.81 22.49
CA LYS A 101 -15.86 -17.61 23.05
C LYS A 101 -14.77 -17.69 21.96
N ALA A 102 -14.87 -18.65 21.05
CA ALA A 102 -13.92 -18.79 19.93
C ALA A 102 -14.00 -17.64 18.92
N ARG A 103 -15.21 -17.15 18.61
CA ARG A 103 -15.45 -15.99 17.74
C ARG A 103 -14.78 -14.73 18.29
N ALA A 104 -14.89 -14.49 19.59
CA ALA A 104 -14.20 -13.38 20.25
C ALA A 104 -12.66 -13.51 20.17
N LYS A 105 -12.10 -14.73 20.22
CA LYS A 105 -10.65 -14.96 20.02
C LYS A 105 -10.22 -14.69 18.58
N VAL A 106 -11.05 -15.05 17.60
CA VAL A 106 -10.80 -14.74 16.18
C VAL A 106 -10.84 -13.23 15.94
N ALA A 107 -11.84 -12.52 16.48
CA ALA A 107 -11.94 -11.07 16.36
C ALA A 107 -10.70 -10.35 16.93
N ARG A 108 -10.24 -10.76 18.12
CA ARG A 108 -9.01 -10.21 18.72
C ARG A 108 -7.77 -10.49 17.88
N ALA A 109 -7.66 -11.67 17.28
CA ALA A 109 -6.55 -12.01 16.38
C ALA A 109 -6.57 -11.16 15.10
N HIS A 110 -7.75 -10.96 14.48
CA HIS A 110 -7.89 -10.05 13.34
C HIS A 110 -7.46 -8.64 13.67
N ARG A 111 -7.91 -8.11 14.82
CA ARG A 111 -7.52 -6.78 15.28
C ARG A 111 -6.01 -6.66 15.44
N LYS A 112 -5.37 -7.64 16.09
CA LYS A 112 -3.91 -7.62 16.29
C LYS A 112 -3.16 -7.63 14.95
N VAL A 113 -3.57 -8.48 14.00
CA VAL A 113 -2.98 -8.51 12.66
C VAL A 113 -3.16 -7.16 11.94
N ARG A 114 -4.38 -6.60 11.94
CA ARG A 114 -4.66 -5.30 11.32
C ARG A 114 -3.79 -4.20 11.93
N ALA A 115 -3.72 -4.13 13.26
CA ALA A 115 -2.95 -3.11 13.96
C ALA A 115 -1.44 -3.26 13.72
N SER A 116 -0.90 -4.47 13.83
CA SER A 116 0.53 -4.74 13.58
C SER A 116 0.93 -4.43 12.13
N ARG A 117 0.08 -4.82 11.15
CA ARG A 117 0.32 -4.48 9.75
C ARG A 117 0.27 -2.98 9.52
N ALA A 118 -0.72 -2.29 10.09
CA ALA A 118 -0.82 -0.83 9.96
C ALA A 118 0.41 -0.13 10.57
N ASP A 119 0.84 -0.52 11.78
CA ASP A 119 2.03 0.00 12.42
C ASP A 119 3.29 -0.21 11.57
N PHE A 120 3.51 -1.43 11.06
CA PHE A 120 4.61 -1.72 10.15
C PHE A 120 4.58 -0.83 8.90
N LEU A 121 3.46 -0.79 8.17
CA LEU A 121 3.33 0.00 6.95
C LEU A 121 3.54 1.49 7.21
N HIS A 122 3.04 2.02 8.33
CA HIS A 122 3.23 3.41 8.71
C HIS A 122 4.69 3.71 9.07
N ARG A 123 5.37 2.85 9.83
CA ARG A 123 6.79 3.05 10.15
C ARG A 123 7.66 3.01 8.91
N THR A 124 7.48 1.98 8.07
CA THR A 124 8.23 1.79 6.84
C THR A 124 8.06 2.98 5.88
N SER A 125 6.81 3.40 5.64
CA SER A 125 6.53 4.56 4.77
C SER A 125 7.05 5.88 5.35
N THR A 126 6.96 6.09 6.67
CA THR A 126 7.53 7.29 7.31
C THR A 126 9.04 7.33 7.14
N ARG A 127 9.73 6.20 7.35
CA ARG A 127 11.18 6.13 7.15
C ARG A 127 11.55 6.45 5.70
N LEU A 128 10.83 5.87 4.75
CA LEU A 128 11.08 6.09 3.32
C LEU A 128 10.89 7.55 2.92
N VAL A 129 9.76 8.17 3.28
CA VAL A 129 9.43 9.57 2.96
C VAL A 129 10.34 10.58 3.66
N ARG A 130 10.79 10.30 4.89
CA ARG A 130 11.72 11.20 5.59
C ARG A 130 13.12 11.14 5.02
N GLY A 131 13.54 10.00 4.47
CA GLY A 131 14.89 9.79 3.95
C GLY A 131 15.10 10.25 2.52
N HIS A 132 14.06 10.42 1.71
CA HIS A 132 14.19 10.62 0.26
C HIS A 132 13.30 11.75 -0.25
N ASP A 133 13.85 12.52 -1.19
CA ASP A 133 13.14 13.55 -1.94
C ASP A 133 12.29 12.97 -3.06
N VAL A 134 12.78 11.92 -3.71
CA VAL A 134 12.07 11.20 -4.77
C VAL A 134 12.00 9.71 -4.43
N ILE A 135 10.79 9.16 -4.49
CA ILE A 135 10.51 7.75 -4.30
C ILE A 135 9.87 7.22 -5.57
N VAL A 136 10.43 6.16 -6.14
CA VAL A 136 9.88 5.48 -7.31
C VAL A 136 9.38 4.09 -6.91
N LEU A 137 8.11 3.82 -7.17
CA LEU A 137 7.48 2.51 -6.94
C LEU A 137 7.04 1.91 -8.27
N GLU A 138 7.00 0.58 -8.35
CA GLU A 138 6.24 -0.09 -9.41
C GLU A 138 4.74 -0.17 -9.06
N ASP A 139 3.89 -0.13 -10.09
CA ASP A 139 2.47 -0.44 -9.91
C ASP A 139 2.26 -1.96 -9.82
N LEU A 140 1.86 -2.47 -8.66
CA LEU A 140 1.53 -3.89 -8.52
C LEU A 140 0.06 -4.17 -8.82
N ALA A 141 -0.19 -5.14 -9.71
CA ALA A 141 -1.53 -5.66 -9.99
C ALA A 141 -2.07 -6.58 -8.87
N VAL A 142 -2.07 -6.11 -7.61
CA VAL A 142 -2.31 -6.93 -6.40
C VAL A 142 -3.61 -7.73 -6.50
N LYS A 143 -4.69 -7.14 -7.03
CA LYS A 143 -5.99 -7.81 -7.23
C LYS A 143 -5.88 -9.05 -8.13
N ASN A 144 -5.02 -9.01 -9.15
CA ASN A 144 -4.78 -10.15 -10.04
C ASN A 144 -3.84 -11.16 -9.36
N MET A 145 -2.80 -10.68 -8.66
CA MET A 145 -1.83 -11.56 -8.01
C MET A 145 -2.47 -12.44 -6.92
N VAL A 146 -3.46 -11.91 -6.16
CA VAL A 146 -4.18 -12.69 -5.15
C VAL A 146 -5.09 -13.78 -5.73
N ARG A 147 -5.30 -13.84 -7.05
CA ARG A 147 -6.03 -14.95 -7.68
C ARG A 147 -5.21 -16.25 -7.68
N ASN A 148 -3.88 -16.16 -7.59
CA ASN A 148 -3.02 -17.32 -7.39
C ASN A 148 -3.22 -17.86 -5.96
N ARG A 149 -3.93 -18.98 -5.82
CA ARG A 149 -4.29 -19.55 -4.51
C ARG A 149 -3.08 -19.95 -3.65
N ALA A 150 -1.94 -20.29 -4.25
CA ALA A 150 -0.73 -20.63 -3.51
C ALA A 150 -0.10 -19.41 -2.81
N LEU A 151 -0.15 -18.24 -3.46
CA LEU A 151 0.48 -17.01 -2.97
C LEU A 151 -0.50 -16.00 -2.36
N ALA A 152 -1.81 -16.17 -2.59
CA ALA A 152 -2.86 -15.23 -2.21
C ALA A 152 -2.75 -14.78 -0.74
N LYS A 153 -2.49 -15.72 0.16
CA LYS A 153 -2.36 -15.45 1.58
C LYS A 153 -1.14 -14.59 1.90
N ALA A 154 0.02 -14.92 1.32
CA ALA A 154 1.26 -14.17 1.54
C ALA A 154 1.16 -12.75 0.96
N ILE A 155 0.64 -12.62 -0.26
CA ILE A 155 0.40 -11.33 -0.92
C ILE A 155 -0.58 -10.46 -0.11
N SER A 156 -1.66 -11.07 0.38
CA SER A 156 -2.64 -10.36 1.22
C SER A 156 -2.06 -9.90 2.56
N ASP A 157 -1.03 -10.58 3.07
CA ASP A 157 -0.34 -10.19 4.30
C ASP A 157 0.50 -8.93 4.10
N CYS A 158 1.19 -8.85 2.94
CA CYS A 158 2.12 -7.76 2.63
C CYS A 158 1.44 -6.39 2.63
N GLY A 159 0.24 -6.29 2.03
CA GLY A 159 -0.53 -5.04 2.05
C GLY A 159 0.03 -3.92 1.17
N TRP A 160 0.70 -4.24 0.05
CA TRP A 160 1.32 -3.26 -0.86
C TRP A 160 0.38 -2.16 -1.36
N GLY A 161 -0.89 -2.49 -1.65
CA GLY A 161 -1.85 -1.45 -2.06
C GLY A 161 -2.11 -0.41 -0.95
N THR A 162 -2.12 -0.84 0.31
CA THR A 162 -2.19 0.09 1.45
C THR A 162 -0.86 0.83 1.61
N PHE A 163 0.28 0.15 1.44
CA PHE A 163 1.59 0.78 1.52
C PHE A 163 1.73 1.94 0.54
N ARG A 164 1.44 1.71 -0.75
CA ARG A 164 1.46 2.75 -1.80
C ARG A 164 0.62 3.96 -1.40
N ARG A 165 -0.64 3.74 -1.00
CA ARG A 165 -1.53 4.82 -0.54
C ARG A 165 -0.93 5.59 0.65
N VAL A 166 -0.28 4.90 1.57
CA VAL A 166 0.34 5.53 2.75
C VAL A 166 1.58 6.35 2.37
N VAL A 167 2.41 5.85 1.45
CA VAL A 167 3.54 6.60 0.90
C VAL A 167 3.05 7.84 0.16
N GLU A 168 2.01 7.71 -0.67
CA GLU A 168 1.43 8.79 -1.47
C GLU A 168 1.01 9.99 -0.61
N TYR A 169 0.13 9.80 0.38
CA TYR A 169 -0.30 10.95 1.18
C TYR A 169 0.81 11.51 2.07
N LYS A 170 1.78 10.68 2.51
CA LYS A 170 2.90 11.16 3.33
C LYS A 170 3.92 11.93 2.51
N ALA A 171 4.19 11.48 1.29
CA ALA A 171 5.06 12.17 0.35
C ALA A 171 4.50 13.55 0.04
N ALA A 172 3.21 13.63 -0.33
CA ALA A 172 2.53 14.91 -0.55
C ALA A 172 2.63 15.84 0.67
N ARG A 173 2.33 15.34 1.87
CA ARG A 173 2.45 16.11 3.12
C ARG A 173 3.87 16.53 3.49
N ALA A 174 4.88 15.85 2.99
CA ALA A 174 6.28 16.13 3.30
C ALA A 174 6.98 16.93 2.19
N GLY A 175 6.27 17.29 1.11
CA GLY A 175 6.85 17.91 -0.07
C GLY A 175 7.79 16.98 -0.84
N ARG A 176 7.53 15.67 -0.83
CA ARG A 176 8.32 14.67 -1.58
C ARG A 176 7.60 14.24 -2.85
N HIS A 177 8.36 13.81 -3.85
CA HIS A 177 7.84 13.30 -5.10
C HIS A 177 7.69 11.77 -5.04
N LEU A 178 6.49 11.28 -5.37
CA LEU A 178 6.23 9.87 -5.59
C LEU A 178 5.99 9.64 -7.09
N ILE A 179 6.82 8.82 -7.70
CA ILE A 179 6.67 8.38 -9.09
C ILE A 179 6.24 6.91 -9.08
N VAL A 180 5.22 6.58 -9.87
CA VAL A 180 4.77 5.19 -10.03
C VAL A 180 4.96 4.79 -11.48
N ILE A 181 5.82 3.80 -11.70
CA ILE A 181 6.08 3.27 -13.05
C ILE A 181 5.11 2.15 -13.41
N ASP A 182 5.00 1.89 -14.72
CA ASP A 182 4.14 0.85 -15.24
C ASP A 182 4.56 -0.55 -14.77
N ARG A 183 3.54 -1.39 -14.54
CA ARG A 183 3.68 -2.75 -14.00
C ARG A 183 4.35 -3.75 -14.94
N TRP A 184 4.40 -3.45 -16.23
CA TRP A 184 4.99 -4.30 -17.26
C TRP A 184 6.45 -3.97 -17.53
N TYR A 185 6.98 -2.92 -16.88
CA TYR A 185 8.39 -2.58 -16.98
C TYR A 185 9.25 -3.76 -16.48
N PRO A 186 10.18 -4.29 -17.30
CA PRO A 186 10.92 -5.51 -16.99
C PRO A 186 12.07 -5.29 -15.99
N SER A 187 11.80 -4.62 -14.87
CA SER A 187 12.78 -4.18 -13.87
C SER A 187 13.79 -5.26 -13.46
N SER A 188 13.31 -6.48 -13.19
CA SER A 188 14.18 -7.58 -12.75
C SER A 188 14.97 -8.27 -13.88
N LYS A 189 14.56 -8.11 -15.14
CA LYS A 189 15.20 -8.73 -16.32
C LYS A 189 16.18 -7.80 -17.02
N THR A 190 16.08 -6.48 -16.81
CA THR A 190 17.01 -5.50 -17.34
C THR A 190 18.28 -5.46 -16.50
N CYS A 191 19.45 -5.43 -17.10
CA CYS A 191 20.70 -5.18 -16.41
C CYS A 191 20.80 -3.70 -16.03
N SER A 192 20.93 -3.37 -14.74
CA SER A 192 21.05 -1.97 -14.32
C SER A 192 22.40 -1.33 -14.66
N ALA A 193 23.37 -2.10 -15.15
CA ALA A 193 24.69 -1.59 -15.52
C ALA A 193 24.81 -1.23 -17.01
N CYS A 194 24.25 -2.06 -17.91
CA CYS A 194 24.38 -1.87 -19.35
C CYS A 194 23.04 -1.87 -20.12
N GLY A 195 21.90 -2.06 -19.45
CA GLY A 195 20.58 -2.07 -20.08
C GLY A 195 20.20 -3.38 -20.80
N HIS A 196 21.08 -4.39 -20.83
CA HIS A 196 20.77 -5.68 -21.46
C HIS A 196 19.50 -6.31 -20.88
N LEU A 197 18.55 -6.67 -21.75
CA LEU A 197 17.29 -7.27 -21.36
C LEU A 197 17.34 -8.80 -21.49
N LEU A 198 17.25 -9.51 -20.37
CA LEU A 198 17.14 -10.96 -20.39
C LEU A 198 15.82 -11.41 -21.04
N PRO A 199 15.83 -12.41 -21.94
CA PRO A 199 14.60 -12.97 -22.49
C PRO A 199 13.76 -13.65 -21.39
N THR A 200 14.41 -14.46 -20.57
CA THR A 200 13.78 -15.26 -19.52
C THR A 200 14.56 -15.13 -18.22
N LEU A 201 13.84 -15.03 -17.10
CA LEU A 201 14.41 -15.05 -15.76
C LEU A 201 13.46 -15.80 -14.83
N ASN A 202 13.93 -16.88 -14.23
CA ASN A 202 13.12 -17.71 -13.36
C ASN A 202 12.85 -17.00 -12.03
N LEU A 203 11.64 -17.20 -11.48
CA LEU A 203 11.24 -16.59 -10.20
C LEU A 203 12.14 -17.01 -9.02
N GLY A 204 12.75 -18.20 -9.10
CA GLY A 204 13.69 -18.71 -8.10
C GLY A 204 15.10 -18.13 -8.19
N THR A 205 15.48 -17.53 -9.33
CA THR A 205 16.80 -16.93 -9.51
C THR A 205 16.94 -15.70 -8.62
N ARG A 206 17.94 -15.70 -7.74
CA ARG A 206 18.23 -14.59 -6.82
C ARG A 206 19.47 -13.81 -7.19
N VAL A 207 20.43 -14.48 -7.80
CA VAL A 207 21.65 -13.88 -8.32
C VAL A 207 21.81 -14.31 -9.78
N TRP A 208 22.21 -13.40 -10.65
CA TRP A 208 22.51 -13.68 -12.05
C TRP A 208 23.63 -12.78 -12.57
N ALA A 209 24.41 -13.28 -13.52
CA ALA A 209 25.44 -12.51 -14.21
C ALA A 209 24.88 -12.01 -15.56
N CYS A 210 25.11 -10.74 -15.87
CA CYS A 210 24.67 -10.15 -17.12
C CYS A 210 25.47 -10.70 -18.31
N PRO A 211 24.84 -11.28 -19.34
CA PRO A 211 25.56 -11.77 -20.51
C PRO A 211 26.12 -10.64 -21.39
N GLY A 212 25.62 -9.41 -21.25
CA GLY A 212 26.09 -8.25 -22.02
C GLY A 212 27.33 -7.56 -21.45
N CYS A 213 27.47 -7.50 -20.11
CA CYS A 213 28.59 -6.78 -19.48
C CYS A 213 29.28 -7.54 -18.33
N GLY A 214 28.85 -8.77 -18.03
CA GLY A 214 29.43 -9.59 -16.95
C GLY A 214 29.03 -9.18 -15.52
N ALA A 215 28.32 -8.07 -15.33
CA ALA A 215 27.94 -7.60 -13.99
C ALA A 215 27.11 -8.64 -13.22
N LEU A 216 27.47 -8.86 -11.94
CA LEU A 216 26.74 -9.75 -11.04
C LEU A 216 25.64 -8.98 -10.31
N HIS A 217 24.42 -9.49 -10.35
CA HIS A 217 23.24 -8.83 -9.81
C HIS A 217 22.54 -9.66 -8.74
N ASP A 218 22.30 -9.07 -7.57
CA ASP A 218 21.14 -9.44 -6.75
C ASP A 218 19.88 -8.98 -7.48
N ARG A 219 18.94 -9.90 -7.70
CA ARG A 219 17.76 -9.67 -8.54
C ARG A 219 16.90 -8.51 -8.05
N ASP A 220 16.65 -8.46 -6.74
CA ASP A 220 15.70 -7.51 -6.14
C ASP A 220 16.36 -6.10 -6.06
N VAL A 221 17.66 -6.03 -5.76
CA VAL A 221 18.43 -4.75 -5.82
C VAL A 221 18.54 -4.24 -7.26
N ASN A 222 18.82 -5.11 -8.24
CA ASN A 222 18.85 -4.73 -9.64
C ASN A 222 17.48 -4.22 -10.12
N ALA A 223 16.40 -4.90 -9.73
CA ALA A 223 15.05 -4.43 -10.01
C ALA A 223 14.80 -3.03 -9.44
N ALA A 224 15.17 -2.79 -8.18
CA ALA A 224 15.02 -1.48 -7.54
C ALA A 224 15.82 -0.37 -8.25
N LYS A 225 17.05 -0.67 -8.71
CA LYS A 225 17.86 0.27 -9.53
C LYS A 225 17.20 0.60 -10.86
N ASN A 226 16.65 -0.39 -11.56
CA ASN A 226 15.95 -0.15 -12.82
C ASN A 226 14.63 0.59 -12.62
N ILE A 227 13.91 0.31 -11.52
CA ILE A 227 12.70 1.07 -11.15
C ILE A 227 13.05 2.55 -10.98
N LEU A 228 14.11 2.87 -10.24
CA LEU A 228 14.59 4.24 -10.08
C LEU A 228 14.91 4.88 -11.44
N ALA A 229 15.73 4.21 -12.25
CA ALA A 229 16.13 4.72 -13.56
C ALA A 229 14.92 5.01 -14.47
N ALA A 230 13.94 4.11 -14.51
CA ALA A 230 12.71 4.29 -15.28
C ALA A 230 11.88 5.48 -14.76
N GLY A 231 11.74 5.63 -13.45
CA GLY A 231 11.00 6.75 -12.86
C GLY A 231 11.65 8.10 -13.16
N LEU A 232 12.97 8.19 -13.04
CA LEU A 232 13.71 9.41 -13.36
C LEU A 232 13.63 9.75 -14.86
N ALA A 233 13.69 8.76 -15.74
CA ALA A 233 13.51 8.96 -17.18
C ALA A 233 12.12 9.52 -17.52
N VAL A 234 11.05 8.99 -16.89
CA VAL A 234 9.69 9.53 -17.06
C VAL A 234 9.61 10.99 -16.62
N SER A 235 10.22 11.33 -15.49
CA SER A 235 10.24 12.70 -14.98
C SER A 235 11.02 13.66 -15.88
N ALA A 236 12.15 13.22 -16.45
CA ALA A 236 13.01 14.04 -17.29
C ALA A 236 12.41 14.30 -18.68
N CYS A 237 11.68 13.33 -19.24
CA CYS A 237 11.07 13.45 -20.57
C CYS A 237 9.76 14.27 -20.58
N GLY A 238 9.38 14.88 -19.46
CA GLY A 238 8.14 15.69 -19.36
C GLY A 238 6.87 14.89 -19.65
N ALA A 239 6.93 13.55 -19.58
CA ALA A 239 5.74 12.73 -19.64
C ALA A 239 4.97 12.99 -18.35
N ASP A 240 3.99 13.90 -18.43
CA ASP A 240 3.15 14.38 -17.34
C ASP A 240 2.98 13.33 -16.24
N VAL A 241 3.37 13.71 -15.02
CA VAL A 241 2.84 13.08 -13.80
C VAL A 241 1.33 13.33 -13.82
N ARG A 242 0.57 12.46 -14.50
CA ARG A 242 -0.89 12.61 -14.55
C ARG A 242 -1.45 12.46 -13.13
N PRO A 243 -2.17 13.46 -12.60
CA PRO A 243 -3.08 13.22 -11.50
C PRO A 243 -4.21 12.33 -12.02
N GLN A 244 -4.52 11.29 -11.23
CA GLN A 244 -5.74 10.47 -11.24
C GLN A 244 -6.51 10.26 -12.57
N GLY A 245 -6.67 8.99 -12.95
CA GLY A 245 -7.87 8.56 -13.68
C GLY A 245 -7.63 8.13 -15.13
N SER A 246 -8.43 7.15 -15.53
CA SER A 246 -8.46 6.42 -16.79
C SER A 246 -8.38 7.27 -18.06
N SER A 247 -7.50 6.91 -18.98
CA SER A 247 -7.90 6.24 -20.23
C SER A 247 -6.74 6.19 -21.23
N LEU A 248 -6.81 5.13 -22.02
CA LEU A 248 -5.90 4.58 -23.01
C LEU A 248 -5.23 5.61 -23.93
N ARG A 249 -3.91 5.51 -24.05
CA ARG A 249 -3.23 5.57 -25.34
C ARG A 249 -2.29 4.37 -25.45
N GLN A 250 -2.55 3.56 -26.47
CA GLN A 250 -1.87 2.31 -26.78
C GLN A 250 -0.48 2.57 -27.34
N SER A 251 0.49 1.72 -26.99
CA SER A 251 1.67 1.47 -27.82
C SER A 251 2.11 0.01 -27.75
N ALA A 252 2.42 -0.51 -28.94
CA ALA A 252 3.06 -1.79 -29.30
C ALA A 252 2.59 -3.06 -28.57
N THR A 253 1.45 -3.58 -29.02
CA THR A 253 1.01 -4.98 -28.83
C THR A 253 2.09 -5.99 -29.27
N LYS A 254 2.46 -6.90 -28.36
CA LYS A 254 2.83 -8.26 -28.74
C LYS A 254 1.54 -9.07 -28.82
N GLN A 255 1.12 -9.38 -30.04
CA GLN A 255 0.05 -10.34 -30.28
C GLN A 255 0.54 -11.73 -29.87
N GLU A 256 -0.20 -12.38 -28.98
CA GLU A 256 -0.37 -13.83 -29.05
C GLU A 256 -1.85 -14.07 -29.35
N LEU A 257 -2.09 -14.88 -30.39
CA LEU A 257 -3.39 -15.10 -31.01
C LEU A 257 -4.40 -15.69 -30.00
N PRO A 258 -5.60 -15.11 -29.84
CA PRO A 258 -6.68 -15.75 -29.14
C PRO A 258 -7.39 -16.75 -30.06
N TRP A 259 -7.69 -17.90 -29.48
CA TRP A 259 -8.54 -18.93 -30.03
C TRP A 259 -9.88 -18.36 -30.55
N ARG A 260 -10.30 -18.82 -31.74
CA ARG A 260 -11.49 -18.36 -32.46
C ARG A 260 -12.77 -18.94 -31.80
N ARG A 261 -13.72 -18.09 -31.43
CA ARG A 261 -15.14 -18.44 -31.34
C ARG A 261 -15.96 -17.31 -31.95
N GLU A 262 -16.85 -17.67 -32.86
CA GLU A 262 -17.63 -16.79 -33.72
C GLU A 262 -18.58 -15.87 -32.93
N GLU A 263 -18.75 -14.66 -33.46
CA GLU A 263 -19.60 -13.57 -32.97
C GLU A 263 -21.05 -13.69 -33.45
N SER A 264 -21.97 -13.03 -32.74
CA SER A 264 -23.17 -12.31 -33.25
C SER A 264 -23.95 -11.62 -32.10
N PRO A 265 -24.74 -10.54 -32.31
CA PRO A 265 -24.26 -9.18 -32.00
C PRO A 265 -25.16 -8.27 -31.12
N SER A 266 -24.51 -7.21 -30.61
CA SER A 266 -24.90 -5.80 -30.36
C SER A 266 -26.24 -5.39 -29.73
N PHE A 267 -26.14 -4.48 -28.74
CA PHE A 267 -27.05 -3.33 -28.59
C PHE A 267 -26.29 -2.08 -28.09
N ARG A 268 -26.59 -0.92 -28.70
CA ARG A 268 -26.06 0.43 -28.39
C ARG A 268 -26.98 1.17 -27.40
N ALA A 269 -26.39 2.06 -26.59
CA ALA A 269 -26.95 3.35 -26.13
C ALA A 269 -25.79 4.14 -25.48
N GLU A 270 -25.24 5.17 -26.11
CA GLU A 270 -25.66 6.58 -26.14
C GLU A 270 -25.27 7.43 -24.92
N SER A 271 -24.82 8.63 -25.27
CA SER A 271 -24.08 9.64 -24.53
C SER A 271 -24.91 10.47 -23.56
N SER A 272 -24.29 10.97 -22.49
CA SER A 272 -24.78 12.16 -21.80
C SER A 272 -23.63 13.02 -21.25
N GLN A 273 -23.91 14.31 -21.22
CA GLN A 273 -23.01 15.45 -21.29
C GLN A 273 -22.32 15.82 -19.97
N SER A 274 -21.19 16.50 -20.12
CA SER A 274 -20.39 17.17 -19.09
C SER A 274 -21.01 18.51 -18.64
N ILE A 275 -20.99 18.76 -17.32
CA ILE A 275 -21.21 20.09 -16.70
C ILE A 275 -19.93 20.43 -15.89
N PRO A 276 -19.37 21.65 -15.97
CA PRO A 276 -18.14 22.00 -15.27
C PRO A 276 -18.45 22.38 -13.82
N PHE A 277 -17.72 21.81 -12.86
CA PHE A 277 -17.80 22.23 -11.45
C PHE A 277 -16.52 22.96 -11.01
N ARG A 278 -16.78 24.09 -10.38
CA ARG A 278 -15.88 25.17 -9.97
C ARG A 278 -14.95 24.73 -8.83
N TRP A 279 -13.72 25.25 -8.89
CA TRP A 279 -12.61 25.01 -7.96
C TRP A 279 -13.01 25.15 -6.48
N MET A 280 -12.75 24.09 -5.71
CA MET A 280 -12.72 24.11 -4.26
C MET A 280 -11.40 23.49 -3.84
N THR A 281 -10.55 24.26 -3.16
CA THR A 281 -9.24 23.83 -2.67
C THR A 281 -9.38 22.65 -1.70
N PRO A 282 -8.49 21.64 -1.72
CA PRO A 282 -8.63 20.48 -0.84
C PRO A 282 -8.32 20.87 0.61
N ARG A 283 -9.32 20.80 1.49
CA ARG A 283 -9.08 20.83 2.94
C ARG A 283 -8.48 19.48 3.36
N TYR A 284 -7.34 19.51 4.03
CA TYR A 284 -6.72 18.30 4.58
C TYR A 284 -7.37 17.93 5.92
N HIS A 285 -8.11 16.82 5.95
CA HIS A 285 -8.63 16.27 7.20
C HIS A 285 -7.62 15.32 7.83
N SER A 286 -7.15 15.68 9.03
CA SER A 286 -6.40 14.75 9.89
C SER A 286 -7.35 14.09 10.88
N ALA A 287 -7.33 12.75 10.94
CA ALA A 287 -8.13 11.99 11.91
C ALA A 287 -7.32 11.73 13.19
N LEU A 288 -7.69 12.39 14.29
CA LEU A 288 -7.19 12.09 15.62
C LEU A 288 -8.10 11.04 16.26
N SER A 289 -7.59 9.95 16.84
CA SER A 289 -8.45 8.90 17.42
C SER A 289 -8.20 8.69 18.92
N LEU A 290 -9.26 8.73 19.70
CA LEU A 290 -9.38 8.19 21.04
C LEU A 290 -9.66 6.69 20.98
N SER A 291 -9.15 5.95 21.96
CA SER A 291 -9.52 4.55 22.13
C SER A 291 -9.68 4.22 23.62
N THR A 292 -10.89 3.93 24.07
CA THR A 292 -11.12 3.61 25.48
C THR A 292 -10.64 2.20 25.80
N ARG A 293 -10.18 1.96 27.04
CA ARG A 293 -10.01 0.60 27.57
C ARG A 293 -11.30 0.23 28.29
N ARG A 294 -11.98 -0.79 27.74
CA ARG A 294 -12.87 -1.75 28.41
C ARG A 294 -13.74 -1.19 29.56
N TRP A 295 -15.01 -0.91 29.28
CA TRP A 295 -16.08 -1.02 30.27
C TRP A 295 -16.71 -2.42 30.17
N VAL A 296 -16.82 -3.10 31.31
CA VAL A 296 -17.79 -4.17 31.55
C VAL A 296 -18.82 -3.51 32.47
N PRO A 297 -20.14 -3.60 32.18
CA PRO A 297 -21.16 -3.08 33.08
C PRO A 297 -21.08 -3.75 34.45
#